data_AF-A0A9E5TNS4-F1
#
_entry.id   AF-A0A9E5TNS4-F1
#
_cell.length_a   1.000
_cell.length_b   1.000
_cell.length_c   1.000
_cell.angle_alpha   90.00
_cell.angle_beta   90.00
_cell.angle_gamma   90.00
#
_symmetry.space_group_name_H-M   'P 1'
#
loop_
_entity.id
_entity.type
_entity.pdbx_description
1 polymer ?
#
loop_
_entity_poly.entity_id
_entity_poly.type
_entity_poly.pdbx_seq_one_letter_code
_entity_poly.pdbx_strand_id
1 'polypeptide(L)'
;MIDLTPLDVRKKKGDFRRAVRGYDTELVDDFLDMVAERLEELVKQNVALSERAEHLQEQVASYREREKALNEALVTAQQLRSEAQAQADREAELIRREAQSQAERIVEEGQRSYREIARDIEALRTRRRQFVRAFGTLLERYLSELEVEEARLSESEIEVPAVPSGQAAAPPTQPAREPAPEEEAEQPTDSAEQTNSAEPTAPAEGEWLSSLVADTDKEEQV
;
A
#
# COMPACT_ATOMS: atom_id res chain seq x y z
N MET A 1 26.41 71.58 -9.59
CA MET A 1 26.65 72.76 -10.43
C MET A 1 25.31 73.43 -10.63
N ILE A 2 24.96 74.36 -9.74
CA ILE A 2 23.76 75.21 -9.81
C ILE A 2 24.28 76.57 -9.37
N ASP A 3 25.01 77.21 -10.27
CA ASP A 3 25.88 78.34 -9.92
C ASP A 3 25.17 79.69 -10.16
N LEU A 4 23.84 79.63 -10.30
CA LEU A 4 22.92 80.77 -10.37
C LEU A 4 21.49 80.32 -9.99
N THR A 5 20.91 80.87 -8.91
CA THR A 5 19.51 80.61 -8.55
C THR A 5 18.58 81.75 -9.03
N PRO A 6 17.25 81.54 -9.12
CA PRO A 6 16.30 82.61 -9.45
C PRO A 6 16.38 83.81 -8.51
N LEU A 7 16.71 83.57 -7.23
CA LEU A 7 16.94 84.62 -6.25
C LEU A 7 18.22 85.43 -6.53
N ASP A 8 19.25 84.80 -7.09
CA ASP A 8 20.50 85.50 -7.42
C ASP A 8 20.36 86.36 -8.69
N VAL A 9 19.53 85.92 -9.65
CA VAL A 9 19.12 86.75 -10.80
C VAL A 9 18.35 87.99 -10.32
N ARG A 10 17.35 87.83 -9.44
CA ARG A 10 16.59 88.96 -8.86
C ARG A 10 17.48 89.90 -8.04
N LYS A 11 18.44 89.39 -7.26
CA LYS A 11 19.41 90.23 -6.52
C LYS A 11 20.31 91.02 -7.46
N LYS A 12 20.73 90.43 -8.59
CA LYS A 12 21.64 91.08 -9.55
C LYS A 12 21.08 92.37 -10.15
N LYS A 13 19.76 92.52 -10.22
CA LYS A 13 19.05 93.73 -10.67
C LYS A 13 19.65 95.04 -10.11
N GLY A 14 19.95 95.07 -8.81
CA GLY A 14 20.53 96.24 -8.13
C GLY A 14 22.06 96.39 -8.20
N ASP A 15 22.80 95.38 -8.68
CA ASP A 15 24.27 95.34 -8.62
C ASP A 15 24.96 95.96 -9.86
N PHE A 16 24.20 96.27 -10.93
CA PHE A 16 24.77 96.74 -12.18
C PHE A 16 25.22 98.22 -12.09
N ARG A 17 26.51 98.46 -12.34
CA ARG A 17 27.08 99.82 -12.38
C ARG A 17 26.57 100.59 -13.59
N ARG A 18 25.95 101.76 -13.37
CA ARG A 18 25.53 102.67 -14.44
C ARG A 18 26.76 103.30 -15.12
N ALA A 19 26.76 103.33 -16.44
CA ALA A 19 27.82 103.91 -17.27
C ALA A 19 27.24 104.86 -18.33
N VAL A 20 28.02 105.87 -18.75
CA VAL A 20 27.57 106.96 -19.66
C VAL A 20 27.18 106.46 -21.07
N ARG A 21 27.56 105.23 -21.43
CA ARG A 21 27.09 104.47 -22.60
C ARG A 21 26.82 103.02 -22.19
N GLY A 22 25.75 102.81 -21.41
CA GLY A 22 25.28 101.49 -20.99
C GLY A 22 24.01 101.04 -21.71
N TYR A 23 23.55 99.83 -21.40
CA TYR A 23 22.19 99.39 -21.73
C TYR A 23 21.15 100.17 -20.91
N ASP A 24 19.91 100.21 -21.42
CA ASP A 24 18.78 100.77 -20.69
C ASP A 24 18.50 99.95 -19.43
N THR A 25 18.46 100.62 -18.27
CA THR A 25 18.24 99.94 -16.99
C THR A 25 16.85 99.35 -16.88
N GLU A 26 15.80 99.98 -17.43
CA GLU A 26 14.42 99.49 -17.27
C GLU A 26 14.19 98.22 -18.10
N LEU A 27 14.68 98.19 -19.35
CA LEU A 27 14.58 97.01 -20.22
C LEU A 27 15.44 95.82 -19.75
N VAL A 28 16.60 96.08 -19.15
CA VAL A 28 17.43 95.03 -18.53
C VAL A 28 16.75 94.48 -17.27
N ASP A 29 16.12 95.35 -16.49
CA ASP A 29 15.39 95.01 -15.27
C ASP A 29 14.18 94.10 -15.56
N ASP A 30 13.39 94.40 -16.59
CA ASP A 30 12.26 93.57 -17.04
C ASP A 30 12.73 92.21 -17.59
N PHE A 31 13.84 92.20 -18.35
CA PHE A 31 14.44 90.97 -18.86
C PHE A 31 14.96 90.06 -17.73
N LEU A 32 15.56 90.64 -16.67
CA LEU A 32 16.03 89.88 -15.51
C LEU A 32 14.87 89.24 -14.72
N ASP A 33 13.73 89.92 -14.60
CA ASP A 33 12.55 89.34 -13.96
C ASP A 33 11.98 88.17 -14.78
N MET A 34 11.88 88.32 -16.11
CA MET A 34 11.45 87.24 -17.01
C MET A 34 12.42 86.04 -16.96
N VAL A 35 13.74 86.30 -16.95
CA VAL A 35 14.76 85.24 -16.80
C VAL A 35 14.64 84.56 -15.45
N ALA A 36 14.45 85.31 -14.36
CA ALA A 36 14.29 84.73 -13.02
C ALA A 36 13.05 83.84 -12.92
N GLU A 37 11.91 84.29 -13.46
CA GLU A 37 10.66 83.53 -13.47
C GLU A 37 10.78 82.24 -14.30
N ARG A 38 11.37 82.32 -15.50
CA ARG A 38 11.61 81.13 -16.33
C ARG A 38 12.64 80.18 -15.72
N LEU A 39 13.65 80.69 -15.03
CA LEU A 39 14.63 79.88 -14.30
C LEU A 39 13.97 79.17 -13.10
N GLU A 40 13.05 79.83 -12.39
CA GLU A 40 12.28 79.23 -11.29
C GLU A 40 11.38 78.08 -11.77
N GLU A 41 10.74 78.24 -12.93
CA GLU A 41 9.95 77.17 -13.56
C GLU A 41 10.83 76.00 -14.00
N LEU A 42 11.98 76.27 -14.63
CA LEU A 42 12.95 75.23 -15.03
C LEU A 42 13.50 74.46 -13.82
N VAL A 43 13.81 75.13 -12.71
CA VAL A 43 14.26 74.47 -11.47
C VAL A 43 13.15 73.58 -10.91
N LYS A 44 11.90 74.05 -10.83
CA LYS A 44 10.75 73.23 -10.38
C LYS A 44 10.54 72.01 -11.27
N GLN A 45 10.63 72.17 -12.59
CA GLN A 45 10.53 71.06 -13.54
C GLN A 45 11.70 70.07 -13.40
N ASN A 46 12.92 70.56 -13.18
CA ASN A 46 14.10 69.71 -13.01
C ASN A 46 14.01 68.87 -11.74
N VAL A 47 13.61 69.44 -10.60
CA VAL A 47 13.36 68.71 -9.35
C VAL A 47 12.28 67.64 -9.54
N ALA A 48 11.12 68.00 -10.08
CA ALA A 48 10.02 67.06 -10.31
C ALA A 48 10.36 65.95 -11.34
N LEU A 49 11.30 66.19 -12.26
CA LEU A 49 11.83 65.18 -13.17
C LEU A 49 12.88 64.29 -12.48
N SER A 50 13.72 64.83 -11.60
CA SER A 50 14.67 64.06 -10.79
C SER A 50 13.96 63.09 -9.85
N GLU A 51 12.97 63.57 -9.09
CA GLU A 51 12.14 62.75 -8.20
C GLU A 51 11.45 61.59 -8.95
N ARG A 52 10.93 61.86 -10.16
CA ARG A 52 10.34 60.82 -11.02
C ARG A 52 11.38 59.84 -11.55
N ALA A 53 12.58 60.32 -11.92
CA ALA A 53 13.66 59.46 -12.39
C ALA A 53 14.15 58.52 -11.29
N GLU A 54 14.37 59.04 -10.08
CA GLU A 54 14.71 58.28 -8.87
C GLU A 54 13.63 57.23 -8.57
N HIS A 55 12.36 57.63 -8.51
CA HIS A 55 11.26 56.70 -8.23
C HIS A 55 11.10 55.60 -9.30
N LEU A 56 11.25 55.93 -10.58
CA LEU A 56 11.24 54.92 -11.66
C LEU A 56 12.46 53.98 -11.56
N GLN A 57 13.61 54.50 -11.15
CA GLN A 57 14.83 53.71 -10.97
C GLN A 57 14.72 52.74 -9.77
N GLU A 58 14.08 53.15 -8.67
CA GLU A 58 13.70 52.27 -7.56
C GLU A 58 12.72 51.17 -8.00
N GLN A 59 11.67 51.52 -8.75
CA GLN A 59 10.72 50.52 -9.28
C GLN A 59 11.43 49.50 -10.16
N VAL A 60 12.30 49.94 -11.09
CA VAL A 60 13.08 49.05 -11.96
C VAL A 60 14.04 48.16 -11.16
N ALA A 61 14.62 48.66 -10.07
CA ALA A 61 15.42 47.84 -9.16
C ALA A 61 14.57 46.74 -8.50
N SER A 62 13.41 47.10 -7.92
CA SER A 62 12.49 46.13 -7.30
C SER A 62 11.96 45.10 -8.30
N TYR A 63 11.66 45.49 -9.55
CA TYR A 63 11.24 44.55 -10.59
C TYR A 63 12.36 43.56 -10.96
N ARG A 64 13.62 44.01 -11.05
CA ARG A 64 14.77 43.13 -11.30
C ARG A 64 15.03 42.14 -10.16
N GLU A 65 14.86 42.58 -8.91
CA GLU A 65 14.95 41.68 -7.75
C GLU A 65 13.86 40.60 -7.76
N ARG A 66 12.61 40.99 -8.06
CA ARG A 66 11.50 40.04 -8.23
C ARG A 66 11.71 39.09 -9.39
N GLU A 67 12.20 39.58 -10.53
CA GLU A 67 12.55 38.77 -11.70
C GLU A 67 13.67 37.76 -11.35
N LYS A 68 14.68 38.18 -10.60
CA LYS A 68 15.75 37.28 -10.12
C LYS A 68 15.18 36.19 -9.20
N ALA A 69 14.35 36.56 -8.22
CA ALA A 69 13.71 35.62 -7.31
C ALA A 69 12.78 34.63 -8.04
N LEU A 70 12.04 35.09 -9.07
CA LEU A 70 11.20 34.23 -9.92
C LEU A 70 12.04 33.26 -10.77
N ASN A 71 13.17 33.71 -11.32
CA ASN A 71 14.08 32.84 -12.06
C ASN A 71 14.74 31.80 -11.13
N GLU A 72 15.15 32.19 -9.93
CA GLU A 72 15.67 31.26 -8.91
C GLU A 72 14.61 30.23 -8.51
N ALA A 73 13.36 30.66 -8.25
CA ALA A 73 12.23 29.77 -7.95
C ALA A 73 11.87 28.84 -9.12
N LEU A 74 12.01 29.28 -10.37
CA LEU A 74 11.82 28.45 -11.55
C LEU A 74 12.89 27.34 -11.64
N VAL A 75 14.15 27.69 -11.38
CA VAL A 75 15.27 26.74 -11.40
C VAL A 75 15.13 25.72 -10.28
N THR A 76 14.79 26.13 -9.06
CA THR A 76 14.57 25.19 -7.94
C THR A 76 13.35 24.29 -8.17
N ALA A 77 12.26 24.81 -8.75
CA ALA A 77 11.11 23.99 -9.13
C ALA A 77 11.46 22.96 -10.23
N GLN A 78 12.30 23.32 -11.20
CA GLN A 78 12.81 22.39 -12.22
C GLN A 78 13.72 21.31 -11.61
N GLN A 79 14.61 21.69 -10.69
CA GLN A 79 15.47 20.75 -9.96
C GLN A 79 14.63 19.77 -9.13
N LEU A 80 13.73 20.27 -8.28
CA LEU A 80 12.82 19.46 -7.48
C LEU A 80 11.97 18.50 -8.33
N ARG A 81 11.48 18.96 -9.48
CA ARG A 81 10.77 18.10 -10.44
C ARG A 81 11.68 16.96 -10.95
N SER A 82 12.92 17.27 -11.30
CA SER A 82 13.87 16.26 -11.79
C SER A 82 14.28 15.25 -10.70
N GLU A 83 14.43 15.72 -9.46
CA GLU A 83 14.73 14.88 -8.29
C GLU A 83 13.56 13.96 -7.95
N ALA A 84 12.34 14.49 -7.94
CA ALA A 84 11.11 13.72 -7.73
C ALA A 84 10.89 12.66 -8.81
N GLN A 85 11.14 12.99 -10.09
CA GLN A 85 11.11 12.01 -11.19
C GLN A 85 12.16 10.92 -10.98
N ALA A 86 13.42 11.29 -10.72
CA ALA A 86 14.49 10.33 -10.49
C ALA A 86 14.26 9.47 -9.22
N GLN A 87 13.56 9.97 -8.21
CA GLN A 87 13.15 9.20 -7.05
C GLN A 87 12.04 8.21 -7.40
N ALA A 88 10.97 8.66 -8.07
CA ALA A 88 9.87 7.80 -8.50
C ALA A 88 10.37 6.67 -9.43
N ASP A 89 11.31 6.96 -10.34
CA ASP A 89 11.92 5.94 -11.22
C ASP A 89 12.73 4.90 -10.41
N ARG A 90 13.47 5.32 -9.38
CA ARG A 90 14.21 4.41 -8.48
C ARG A 90 13.27 3.54 -7.65
N GLU A 91 12.19 4.13 -7.12
CA GLU A 91 11.17 3.41 -6.33
C GLU A 91 10.41 2.42 -7.22
N ALA A 92 10.01 2.81 -8.43
CA ALA A 92 9.34 1.93 -9.38
C ALA A 92 10.23 0.74 -9.83
N GLU A 93 11.53 0.97 -10.03
CA GLU A 93 12.51 -0.09 -10.32
C GLU A 93 12.69 -1.03 -9.11
N LEU A 94 12.73 -0.49 -7.88
CA LEU A 94 12.82 -1.29 -6.65
C LEU A 94 11.57 -2.15 -6.46
N ILE A 95 10.37 -1.56 -6.55
CA ILE A 95 9.08 -2.27 -6.46
C ILE A 95 8.99 -3.37 -7.52
N ARG A 96 9.41 -3.10 -8.77
CA ARG A 96 9.45 -4.13 -9.83
C ARG A 96 10.39 -5.29 -9.49
N ARG A 97 11.58 -5.02 -8.95
CA ARG A 97 12.53 -6.07 -8.55
C ARG A 97 12.02 -6.89 -7.37
N GLU A 98 11.41 -6.23 -6.40
CA GLU A 98 10.80 -6.91 -5.25
C GLU A 98 9.63 -7.78 -5.69
N ALA A 99 8.70 -7.25 -6.48
CA ALA A 99 7.57 -8.01 -7.03
C ALA A 99 8.03 -9.21 -7.88
N GLN A 100 9.08 -9.04 -8.69
CA GLN A 100 9.67 -10.15 -9.44
C GLN A 100 10.28 -11.21 -8.52
N SER A 101 11.08 -10.81 -7.52
CA SER A 101 11.67 -11.73 -6.53
C SER A 101 10.62 -12.49 -5.73
N GLN A 102 9.55 -11.80 -5.30
CA GLN A 102 8.40 -12.43 -4.63
C GLN A 102 7.68 -13.42 -5.56
N ALA A 103 7.45 -13.07 -6.83
CA ALA A 103 6.82 -13.96 -7.80
C ALA A 103 7.68 -15.21 -8.09
N GLU A 104 9.00 -15.05 -8.27
CA GLU A 104 9.95 -16.16 -8.44
C GLU A 104 9.93 -17.09 -7.22
N ARG A 105 9.93 -16.53 -6.01
CA ARG A 105 9.81 -17.29 -4.75
C ARG A 105 8.50 -18.08 -4.64
N ILE A 106 7.36 -17.47 -4.97
CA ILE A 106 6.05 -18.14 -4.97
C ILE A 106 6.03 -19.29 -5.98
N VAL A 107 6.60 -19.08 -7.18
CA VAL A 107 6.71 -20.14 -8.21
C VAL A 107 7.62 -21.27 -7.74
N GLU A 108 8.76 -20.97 -7.12
CA GLU A 108 9.63 -22.00 -6.55
C GLU A 108 8.95 -22.81 -5.45
N GLU A 109 8.23 -22.14 -4.53
CA GLU A 109 7.52 -22.77 -3.43
C GLU A 109 6.40 -23.68 -3.96
N GLY A 110 5.57 -23.18 -4.87
CA GLY A 110 4.55 -23.99 -5.55
C GLY A 110 5.13 -25.20 -6.29
N GLN A 111 6.30 -25.05 -6.95
CA GLN A 111 6.99 -26.17 -7.57
C GLN A 111 7.55 -27.18 -6.56
N ARG A 112 8.01 -26.75 -5.38
CA ARG A 112 8.47 -27.66 -4.31
C ARG A 112 7.30 -28.47 -3.76
N SER A 113 6.21 -27.82 -3.37
CA SER A 113 4.99 -28.46 -2.89
C SER A 113 4.39 -29.41 -3.92
N TYR A 114 4.38 -29.04 -5.21
CA TYR A 114 3.95 -29.94 -6.29
C TYR A 114 4.82 -31.20 -6.39
N ARG A 115 6.15 -31.07 -6.29
CA ARG A 115 7.07 -32.22 -6.33
C ARG A 115 6.91 -33.14 -5.11
N GLU A 116 6.62 -32.57 -3.94
CA GLU A 116 6.35 -33.33 -2.71
C GLU A 116 5.04 -34.12 -2.84
N ILE A 117 3.93 -33.46 -3.17
CA ILE A 117 2.63 -34.10 -3.40
C ILE A 117 2.73 -35.19 -4.50
N ALA A 118 3.49 -34.94 -5.58
CA ALA A 118 3.69 -35.94 -6.62
C ALA A 118 4.42 -37.20 -6.12
N ARG A 119 5.45 -37.04 -5.28
CA ARG A 119 6.16 -38.17 -4.63
C ARG A 119 5.24 -38.94 -3.69
N ASP A 120 4.45 -38.23 -2.88
CA ASP A 120 3.51 -38.86 -1.94
C ASP A 120 2.44 -39.67 -2.68
N ILE A 121 1.88 -39.12 -3.77
CA ILE A 121 0.96 -39.85 -4.65
C ILE A 121 1.60 -41.11 -5.22
N GLU A 122 2.87 -41.07 -5.64
CA GLU A 122 3.59 -42.24 -6.15
C GLU A 122 3.90 -43.29 -5.05
N ALA A 123 4.25 -42.83 -3.85
CA ALA A 123 4.44 -43.68 -2.68
C ALA A 123 3.14 -44.39 -2.28
N LEU A 124 2.02 -43.66 -2.19
CA LEU A 124 0.68 -44.21 -1.91
C LEU A 124 0.25 -45.21 -3.00
N ARG A 125 0.44 -44.90 -4.28
CA ARG A 125 0.17 -45.83 -5.39
C ARG A 125 1.01 -47.11 -5.30
N THR A 126 2.26 -47.01 -4.85
CA THR A 126 3.14 -48.16 -4.67
C THR A 126 2.74 -48.99 -3.47
N ARG A 127 2.42 -48.38 -2.32
CA ARG A 127 1.86 -49.05 -1.14
C ARG A 127 0.54 -49.76 -1.45
N ARG A 128 -0.35 -49.13 -2.24
CA ARG A 128 -1.59 -49.76 -2.72
C ARG A 128 -1.32 -51.00 -3.58
N ARG A 129 -0.37 -50.93 -4.52
CA ARG A 129 0.03 -52.08 -5.35
C ARG A 129 0.61 -53.23 -4.52
N GLN A 130 1.41 -52.92 -3.51
CA GLN A 130 1.96 -53.91 -2.57
C GLN A 130 0.86 -54.56 -1.74
N PHE A 131 -0.06 -53.78 -1.18
CA PHE A 131 -1.20 -54.28 -0.41
C PHE A 131 -2.09 -55.22 -1.23
N VAL A 132 -2.49 -54.81 -2.44
CA VAL A 132 -3.33 -55.65 -3.32
C VAL A 132 -2.66 -56.98 -3.66
N ARG A 133 -1.34 -56.97 -3.92
CA ARG A 133 -0.58 -58.21 -4.15
C ARG A 133 -0.52 -59.10 -2.91
N ALA A 134 -0.17 -58.53 -1.76
CA ALA A 134 -0.07 -59.29 -0.50
C ALA A 134 -1.42 -59.89 -0.08
N PHE A 135 -2.51 -59.15 -0.28
CA PHE A 135 -3.87 -59.61 -0.03
C PHE A 135 -4.28 -60.71 -1.01
N GLY A 136 -3.96 -60.57 -2.31
CA GLY A 136 -4.16 -61.63 -3.31
C GLY A 136 -3.46 -62.93 -2.93
N THR A 137 -2.16 -62.87 -2.61
CA THR A 137 -1.39 -64.06 -2.19
C THR A 137 -1.89 -64.69 -0.88
N LEU A 138 -2.50 -63.88 0.00
CA LEU A 138 -3.12 -64.38 1.23
C LEU A 138 -4.41 -65.16 0.94
N LEU A 139 -5.26 -64.62 0.04
CA LEU A 139 -6.48 -65.31 -0.40
C LEU A 139 -6.16 -66.59 -1.20
N GLU A 140 -5.18 -66.54 -2.11
CA GLU A 140 -4.71 -67.72 -2.86
C GLU A 140 -4.23 -68.83 -1.90
N ARG A 141 -3.51 -68.47 -0.83
CA ARG A 141 -3.13 -69.42 0.22
C ARG A 141 -4.36 -70.01 0.93
N TYR A 142 -5.31 -69.18 1.36
CA TYR A 142 -6.50 -69.67 2.06
C TYR A 142 -7.40 -70.56 1.18
N LEU A 143 -7.49 -70.26 -0.12
CA LEU A 143 -8.18 -71.12 -1.09
C LEU A 143 -7.47 -72.46 -1.24
N SER A 144 -6.14 -72.47 -1.41
CA SER A 144 -5.37 -73.72 -1.49
C SER A 144 -5.44 -74.55 -0.20
N GLU A 145 -5.51 -73.90 0.97
CA GLU A 145 -5.73 -74.57 2.26
C GLU A 145 -7.13 -75.21 2.34
N LEU A 146 -8.16 -74.50 1.84
CA LEU A 146 -9.53 -75.01 1.74
C LEU A 146 -9.65 -76.18 0.75
N GLU A 147 -9.02 -76.09 -0.42
CA GLU A 147 -8.99 -77.16 -1.44
C GLU A 147 -8.34 -78.45 -0.89
N VAL A 148 -7.30 -78.33 -0.05
CA VAL A 148 -6.64 -79.48 0.59
C VAL A 148 -7.53 -80.11 1.67
N GLU A 149 -8.25 -79.32 2.47
CA GLU A 149 -9.19 -79.87 3.44
C GLU A 149 -10.47 -80.44 2.77
N GLU A 150 -10.96 -79.84 1.69
CA GLU A 150 -12.05 -80.41 0.88
C GLU A 150 -11.66 -81.76 0.27
N ALA A 151 -10.44 -81.86 -0.27
CA ALA A 151 -9.90 -83.13 -0.76
C ALA A 151 -9.83 -84.19 0.36
N ARG A 152 -9.29 -83.84 1.55
CA ARG A 152 -9.25 -84.74 2.72
C ARG A 152 -10.63 -85.18 3.18
N LEU A 153 -11.59 -84.27 3.22
CA LEU A 153 -12.96 -84.58 3.60
C LEU A 153 -13.60 -85.55 2.58
N SER A 154 -13.37 -85.33 1.28
CA SER A 154 -13.84 -86.24 0.23
C SER A 154 -13.18 -87.63 0.27
N GLU A 155 -11.90 -87.72 0.64
CA GLU A 155 -11.23 -89.01 0.89
C GLU A 155 -11.76 -89.71 2.16
N SER A 156 -12.25 -88.95 3.14
CA SER A 156 -12.82 -89.49 4.39
C SER A 156 -14.28 -89.93 4.29
N GLU A 157 -14.97 -89.66 3.16
CA GLU A 157 -16.40 -89.94 2.99
C GLU A 157 -16.74 -91.40 2.63
N ILE A 158 -15.74 -92.32 2.68
CA ILE A 158 -15.93 -93.77 2.49
C ILE A 158 -15.66 -94.55 3.78
N GLU A 159 -16.44 -94.30 4.84
CA GLU A 159 -16.98 -95.36 5.72
C GLU A 159 -18.05 -94.81 6.68
N VAL A 160 -19.32 -95.19 6.49
CA VAL A 160 -20.40 -94.98 7.46
C VAL A 160 -20.95 -96.35 7.90
N PRO A 161 -20.50 -96.90 9.05
CA PRO A 161 -21.12 -98.08 9.64
C PRO A 161 -22.40 -97.71 10.40
N ALA A 162 -23.49 -98.41 10.10
CA ALA A 162 -24.81 -98.17 10.68
C ALA A 162 -24.94 -98.65 12.14
N VAL A 163 -25.78 -97.95 12.91
CA VAL A 163 -26.17 -98.28 14.29
C VAL A 163 -27.15 -99.46 14.33
N PRO A 164 -27.11 -100.31 15.38
CA PRO A 164 -28.37 -100.74 15.98
C PRO A 164 -28.40 -100.67 17.52
N SER A 165 -29.59 -100.84 18.09
CA SER A 165 -30.01 -100.34 19.40
C SER A 165 -30.08 -101.40 20.51
N GLY A 166 -29.80 -100.97 21.75
CA GLY A 166 -30.71 -101.23 22.88
C GLY A 166 -30.24 -102.10 24.05
N GLN A 167 -30.15 -101.51 25.26
CA GLN A 167 -30.93 -101.93 26.43
C GLN A 167 -30.84 -100.91 27.58
N ALA A 168 -31.76 -100.99 28.55
CA ALA A 168 -32.09 -99.92 29.49
C ALA A 168 -31.70 -100.20 30.95
N ALA A 169 -31.36 -99.15 31.71
CA ALA A 169 -31.48 -99.07 33.18
C ALA A 169 -31.46 -97.60 33.66
N ALA A 170 -32.29 -97.26 34.66
CA ALA A 170 -32.39 -95.96 35.34
C ALA A 170 -33.24 -96.12 36.63
N PRO A 171 -33.43 -95.11 37.51
CA PRO A 171 -32.67 -93.86 37.77
C PRO A 171 -31.92 -94.09 39.13
N PRO A 172 -31.88 -93.23 40.20
CA PRO A 172 -32.04 -91.77 40.43
C PRO A 172 -30.64 -91.07 40.45
N THR A 173 -30.34 -89.84 40.91
CA THR A 173 -30.94 -88.89 41.88
C THR A 173 -30.80 -87.43 41.39
N GLN A 174 -31.88 -86.65 41.52
CA GLN A 174 -31.98 -85.19 41.32
C GLN A 174 -31.89 -84.45 42.68
N PRO A 175 -31.90 -83.09 42.77
CA PRO A 175 -32.03 -82.03 41.74
C PRO A 175 -30.77 -81.11 41.71
N ALA A 176 -30.70 -79.90 41.14
CA ALA A 176 -31.62 -78.96 40.46
C ALA A 176 -30.80 -78.14 39.41
N ARG A 177 -31.22 -77.05 38.74
CA ARG A 177 -32.43 -76.20 38.67
C ARG A 177 -32.38 -75.45 37.31
N GLU A 178 -33.46 -75.43 36.54
CA GLU A 178 -33.72 -74.44 35.48
C GLU A 178 -34.80 -73.45 36.00
N PRO A 179 -35.07 -72.26 35.40
CA PRO A 179 -35.05 -72.00 33.95
C PRO A 179 -34.35 -70.71 33.48
N ALA A 180 -34.32 -70.53 32.16
CA ALA A 180 -34.15 -69.27 31.45
C ALA A 180 -35.53 -68.53 31.30
N PRO A 181 -35.74 -67.62 30.34
CA PRO A 181 -35.30 -66.22 30.33
C PRO A 181 -36.46 -65.21 30.22
N GLU A 182 -36.17 -63.93 30.48
CA GLU A 182 -36.93 -62.75 30.01
C GLU A 182 -35.87 -61.87 29.31
N GLU A 183 -35.89 -61.58 28.02
CA GLU A 183 -36.94 -60.97 27.18
C GLU A 183 -37.27 -59.52 27.60
N GLU A 184 -36.42 -58.58 27.17
CA GLU A 184 -36.86 -57.20 26.97
C GLU A 184 -36.09 -56.60 25.79
N ALA A 185 -36.84 -56.07 24.82
CA ALA A 185 -36.31 -55.47 23.60
C ALA A 185 -36.98 -54.11 23.39
N GLU A 186 -36.22 -53.03 23.49
CA GLU A 186 -36.61 -51.73 22.93
C GLU A 186 -35.44 -51.10 22.16
N GLN A 187 -35.74 -50.69 20.93
CA GLN A 187 -34.94 -49.73 20.16
C GLN A 187 -35.60 -48.33 20.28
N PRO A 188 -35.19 -47.33 19.49
CA PRO A 188 -34.25 -46.31 19.92
C PRO A 188 -34.92 -44.94 20.12
N THR A 189 -34.27 -44.03 20.86
CA THR A 189 -34.63 -42.61 20.82
C THR A 189 -33.50 -41.75 20.28
N ASP A 190 -33.88 -41.01 19.25
CA ASP A 190 -33.16 -39.94 18.56
C ASP A 190 -32.95 -38.70 19.46
N SER A 191 -32.22 -37.70 18.95
CA SER A 191 -31.98 -36.36 19.52
C SER A 191 -31.00 -36.25 20.70
N ALA A 192 -29.75 -35.89 20.40
CA ALA A 192 -29.33 -34.48 20.46
C ALA A 192 -27.82 -34.30 20.22
N GLU A 193 -27.44 -33.70 19.09
CA GLU A 193 -26.08 -33.17 18.89
C GLU A 193 -25.80 -31.99 19.84
N GLN A 194 -24.64 -32.02 20.48
CA GLN A 194 -23.98 -30.80 20.95
C GLN A 194 -22.45 -30.95 20.99
N THR A 195 -21.85 -31.16 19.83
CA THR A 195 -20.42 -30.90 19.64
C THR A 195 -20.22 -29.41 19.42
N ASN A 196 -19.62 -28.74 20.41
CA ASN A 196 -19.34 -27.32 20.38
C ASN A 196 -18.14 -27.03 19.47
N SER A 197 -18.38 -26.95 18.15
CA SER A 197 -17.37 -26.58 17.16
C SER A 197 -17.08 -25.09 17.22
N ALA A 198 -15.84 -24.74 17.56
CA ALA A 198 -15.35 -23.37 17.45
C ALA A 198 -15.05 -23.02 15.98
N GLU A 199 -15.56 -21.89 15.51
CA GLU A 199 -15.18 -21.27 14.24
C GLU A 199 -14.93 -19.76 14.48
N PRO A 200 -13.84 -19.17 13.95
CA PRO A 200 -13.48 -17.79 14.27
C PRO A 200 -14.18 -16.77 13.36
N THR A 201 -15.04 -15.93 13.94
CA THR A 201 -15.68 -14.82 13.22
C THR A 201 -14.66 -13.75 12.82
N ALA A 202 -14.58 -13.43 11.53
CA ALA A 202 -13.81 -12.30 11.03
C ALA A 202 -14.37 -10.94 11.53
N PRO A 203 -13.52 -9.92 11.76
CA PRO A 203 -13.99 -8.61 12.21
C PRO A 203 -14.74 -7.87 11.10
N ALA A 204 -15.75 -7.09 11.50
CA ALA A 204 -16.57 -6.33 10.57
C ALA A 204 -15.78 -5.19 9.89
N GLU A 205 -15.89 -5.10 8.58
CA GLU A 205 -15.53 -3.92 7.81
C GLU A 205 -16.58 -2.82 8.09
N GLY A 206 -16.16 -1.66 8.65
CA GLY A 206 -17.13 -0.57 8.89
C GLY A 206 -16.65 0.68 9.64
N GLU A 207 -15.67 0.60 10.55
CA GLU A 207 -15.43 1.71 11.50
C GLU A 207 -14.16 2.56 11.25
N TRP A 208 -13.27 2.15 10.33
CA TRP A 208 -11.98 2.83 10.11
C TRP A 208 -12.02 4.07 9.20
N LEU A 209 -13.16 4.39 8.57
CA LEU A 209 -13.29 5.56 7.69
C LEU A 209 -13.77 6.83 8.41
N SER A 210 -14.16 6.75 9.69
CA SER A 210 -14.61 7.92 10.46
C SER A 210 -13.48 8.68 11.18
N SER A 211 -12.32 8.06 11.41
CA SER A 211 -11.24 8.67 12.20
C SER A 211 -10.22 9.47 11.38
N LEU A 212 -10.22 9.33 10.04
CA LEU A 212 -9.20 9.96 9.18
C LEU A 212 -9.59 11.33 8.60
N VAL A 213 -10.83 11.80 8.83
CA VAL A 213 -11.33 13.11 8.36
C VAL A 213 -11.40 14.14 9.49
N ALA A 214 -11.31 13.71 10.75
CA ALA A 214 -11.44 14.60 11.92
C ALA A 214 -10.13 15.32 12.33
N ASP A 215 -8.98 14.96 11.74
CA ASP A 215 -7.65 15.40 12.19
C ASP A 215 -6.95 16.36 11.20
N THR A 216 -7.62 16.76 10.11
CA THR A 216 -7.09 17.73 9.12
C THR A 216 -7.56 19.18 9.34
N ASP A 217 -8.50 19.42 10.24
CA ASP A 217 -9.09 20.76 10.51
C ASP A 217 -8.39 21.53 11.66
N LYS A 218 -7.16 21.15 12.04
CA LYS A 218 -6.49 21.66 13.26
C LYS A 218 -5.12 22.31 13.11
N GLU A 219 -4.59 22.45 11.89
CA GLU A 219 -3.30 23.13 11.65
C GLU A 219 -3.40 24.51 10.99
N GLU A 220 -4.60 25.05 10.73
CA GLU A 220 -4.79 26.45 10.29
C GLU A 220 -5.25 27.40 11.43
N GLN A 221 -4.41 27.53 12.48
CA GLN A 221 -4.37 28.73 13.36
C GLN A 221 -3.22 28.75 14.39
N VAL A 222 -1.99 29.07 13.96
CA VAL A 222 -1.00 29.89 14.71
C VAL A 222 -0.18 30.71 13.71
#